data_AF-A0A6G3BT54-F1
#
_entry.id   AF-A0A6G3BT54-F1
#
_cell.length_a   1.000
_cell.length_b   1.000
_cell.length_c   1.000
_cell.angle_alpha   90.00
_cell.angle_beta   90.00
_cell.angle_gamma   90.00
#
_symmetry.space_group_name_H-M   'P 1'
#
loop_
_entity.id
_entity.type
_entity.pdbx_description
1 polymer ?
#
loop_
_entity_poly.entity_id
_entity_poly.type
_entity_poly.pdbx_seq_one_letter_code
_entity_poly.pdbx_strand_id
1 'polypeptide(L)'
;MTISTRGAQAPAVLVLEDGRAFRGRAYGAVGETFGEAVFSTGMTGYQETLTDPSYHRQVVVMTAPHVGNTGVNDEDPESGRIWVSGYVVRDPARKPSNWRSQRSLDEELVAQGVVGISGVDTRALTRHLRERGAMRVGIFSGNAIADEGTLLAKVRQAPEMTGADLSAEVATKEAYVVPAIGTKRFTVAA
;
A
#
# COMPACT_ATOMS: atom_id res chain seq x y z
N MET A 1 -2.18 31.90 -8.22
CA MET A 1 -3.20 30.87 -8.49
C MET A 1 -2.48 29.73 -9.21
N THR A 2 -1.83 28.85 -8.44
CA THR A 2 -0.91 27.85 -9.00
C THR A 2 -1.72 26.63 -9.40
N ILE A 3 -2.00 26.50 -10.70
CA ILE A 3 -2.61 25.31 -11.28
C ILE A 3 -1.61 24.18 -11.10
N SER A 4 -1.97 23.18 -10.29
CA SER A 4 -1.16 21.98 -10.07
C SER A 4 -1.05 21.21 -11.37
N THR A 5 0.09 21.34 -12.05
CA THR A 5 0.48 20.59 -13.24
C THR A 5 1.05 19.23 -12.81
N ARG A 6 0.21 18.31 -12.34
CA ARG A 6 0.57 16.89 -12.42
C ARG A 6 0.12 16.41 -13.80
N GLY A 7 1.10 16.13 -14.67
CA GLY A 7 0.88 15.59 -16.00
C GLY A 7 0.00 14.35 -15.98
N ALA A 8 -0.51 13.93 -17.14
CA ALA A 8 -1.32 12.72 -17.23
C ALA A 8 -0.56 11.54 -16.59
N GLN A 9 -1.04 11.09 -15.42
CA GLN A 9 -0.47 9.92 -14.75
C GLN A 9 -0.41 8.76 -15.74
N ALA A 10 0.73 8.07 -15.77
CA ALA A 10 0.97 6.95 -16.65
C ALA A 10 -0.13 5.89 -16.51
N PRO A 11 -0.47 5.14 -17.58
CA PRO A 11 -1.37 4.01 -17.46
C PRO A 11 -0.82 2.99 -16.45
N ALA A 12 -1.73 2.32 -15.76
CA ALA A 12 -1.42 1.21 -14.87
C ALA A 12 -2.46 0.10 -14.98
N VAL A 13 -2.04 -1.11 -14.67
CA VAL A 13 -2.91 -2.30 -14.63
C VAL A 13 -2.57 -3.14 -13.40
N LEU A 14 -3.61 -3.59 -12.71
CA LEU A 14 -3.53 -4.56 -11.63
C LEU A 14 -4.03 -5.91 -12.18
N VAL A 15 -3.28 -6.98 -11.96
CA VAL A 15 -3.62 -8.33 -12.42
C VAL A 15 -3.60 -9.29 -11.23
N LEU A 16 -4.69 -10.03 -11.06
CA LEU A 16 -4.84 -11.09 -10.06
C LEU A 16 -4.42 -12.45 -10.65
N GLU A 17 -4.00 -13.39 -9.81
CA GLU A 17 -3.54 -14.72 -10.27
C GLU A 17 -4.60 -15.58 -10.96
N ASP A 18 -5.87 -15.26 -10.76
CA ASP A 18 -7.01 -15.88 -11.44
C ASP A 18 -7.27 -15.29 -12.84
N GLY A 19 -6.47 -14.30 -13.25
CA GLY A 19 -6.54 -13.65 -14.56
C GLY A 19 -7.38 -12.37 -14.57
N ARG A 20 -8.03 -11.99 -13.47
CA ARG A 20 -8.84 -10.76 -13.44
C ARG A 20 -7.93 -9.53 -13.45
N ALA A 21 -8.19 -8.61 -14.38
CA ALA A 21 -7.39 -7.39 -14.54
C ALA A 21 -8.22 -6.13 -14.30
N PHE A 22 -7.60 -5.13 -13.69
CA PHE A 22 -8.19 -3.81 -13.43
C PHE A 22 -7.28 -2.72 -13.98
N ARG A 23 -7.82 -1.86 -14.84
CA ARG A 23 -7.07 -0.75 -15.44
C ARG A 23 -7.29 0.53 -14.66
N GLY A 24 -6.23 1.33 -14.57
CA GLY A 24 -6.21 2.56 -13.81
C GLY A 24 -5.04 3.45 -14.22
N ARG A 25 -4.61 4.28 -13.28
CA ARG A 25 -3.51 5.24 -13.47
C ARG A 25 -2.46 5.02 -12.38
N ALA A 26 -1.20 5.16 -12.72
CA ALA A 26 -0.10 5.03 -11.77
C ALA A 26 -0.27 6.00 -10.60
N TYR A 27 -0.03 5.51 -9.39
CA TYR A 27 -0.11 6.27 -8.15
C TYR A 27 1.06 5.88 -7.24
N GLY A 28 1.97 6.79 -6.94
CA GLY A 28 3.26 6.46 -6.33
C GLY A 28 4.33 6.21 -7.39
N ALA A 29 5.28 5.33 -7.10
CA ALA A 29 6.36 4.98 -8.00
C ALA A 29 5.85 4.26 -9.27
N VAL A 30 6.53 4.50 -10.41
CA VAL A 30 6.26 3.80 -11.67
C VAL A 30 7.16 2.59 -11.78
N GLY A 31 6.58 1.44 -12.12
CA GLY A 31 7.28 0.16 -12.23
C GLY A 31 6.33 -1.03 -12.12
N GLU A 32 6.85 -2.14 -11.62
CA GLU A 32 6.08 -3.32 -11.26
C GLU A 32 6.31 -3.71 -9.80
N THR A 33 5.28 -4.27 -9.17
CA THR A 33 5.36 -4.84 -7.83
C THR A 33 4.44 -6.06 -7.74
N PHE A 34 4.74 -6.95 -6.79
CA PHE A 34 4.01 -8.18 -6.54
C PHE A 34 3.72 -8.32 -5.05
N GLY A 35 2.65 -9.03 -4.72
CA GLY A 35 2.32 -9.37 -3.35
C GLY A 35 1.01 -10.13 -3.25
N GLU A 36 0.50 -10.27 -2.04
CA GLU A 36 -0.84 -10.79 -1.79
C GLU A 36 -1.87 -9.66 -1.71
N ALA A 37 -2.98 -9.80 -2.44
CA ALA A 37 -4.05 -8.81 -2.45
C ALA A 37 -4.90 -8.91 -1.18
N VAL A 38 -4.87 -7.86 -0.37
CA VAL A 38 -5.69 -7.70 0.82
C VAL A 38 -6.50 -6.41 0.72
N PHE A 39 -7.58 -6.29 1.47
CA PHE A 39 -8.37 -5.05 1.53
C PHE A 39 -8.48 -4.52 2.96
N SER A 40 -8.44 -3.19 3.10
CA SER A 40 -8.66 -2.50 4.37
C SER A 40 -9.95 -1.70 4.32
N THR A 41 -10.80 -1.90 5.32
CA THR A 41 -12.05 -1.16 5.51
C THR A 41 -11.89 0.12 6.31
N GLY A 42 -10.66 0.44 6.73
CA GLY A 42 -10.35 1.71 7.38
C GLY A 42 -10.72 2.89 6.49
N MET A 43 -11.56 3.79 7.01
CA MET A 43 -11.94 5.03 6.30
C MET A 43 -10.96 6.17 6.55
N THR A 44 -10.14 6.04 7.58
CA THR A 44 -9.08 6.96 8.01
C THR A 44 -7.88 6.13 8.43
N GLY A 45 -6.78 6.78 8.78
CA GLY A 45 -5.59 6.09 9.28
C GLY A 45 -4.82 5.32 8.21
N TYR A 46 -4.83 5.83 6.97
CA TYR A 46 -4.15 5.15 5.87
C TYR A 46 -2.62 5.20 6.02
N GLN A 47 -2.07 6.18 6.73
CA GLN A 47 -0.63 6.28 6.94
C GLN A 47 -0.14 5.18 7.91
N GLU A 48 -0.89 4.97 8.98
CA GLU A 48 -0.72 3.92 9.97
C GLU A 48 -0.81 2.56 9.29
N THR A 49 -1.81 2.36 8.42
CA THR A 49 -1.96 1.14 7.61
C THR A 49 -0.73 0.90 6.71
N LEU A 50 -0.22 1.95 6.05
CA LEU A 50 0.94 1.83 5.16
C LEU A 50 2.24 1.50 5.91
N THR A 51 2.36 1.97 7.14
CA THR A 51 3.57 1.86 7.97
C THR A 51 3.51 0.71 8.96
N ASP A 52 2.43 -0.07 9.00
CA ASP A 52 2.33 -1.29 9.80
C ASP A 52 3.14 -2.44 9.15
N PRO A 53 4.14 -3.01 9.85
CA PRO A 53 4.95 -4.13 9.36
C PRO A 53 4.15 -5.38 8.97
N SER A 54 2.93 -5.54 9.48
CA SER A 54 2.05 -6.66 9.19
C SER A 54 1.66 -6.74 7.70
N TYR A 55 1.75 -5.62 6.96
CA TYR A 55 1.46 -5.57 5.53
C TYR A 55 2.69 -5.82 4.64
N HIS A 56 3.81 -6.29 5.20
CA HIS A 56 4.97 -6.70 4.40
C HIS A 56 4.56 -7.75 3.36
N ARG A 57 5.00 -7.56 2.11
CA ARG A 57 4.60 -8.38 0.93
C ARG A 57 3.12 -8.35 0.54
N GLN A 58 2.33 -7.45 1.12
CA GLN A 58 0.92 -7.30 0.77
C GLN A 58 0.69 -6.07 -0.11
N VAL A 59 -0.28 -6.20 -1.02
CA VAL A 59 -0.82 -5.10 -1.80
C VAL A 59 -2.16 -4.72 -1.20
N VAL A 60 -2.22 -3.52 -0.61
CA VAL A 60 -3.38 -3.08 0.16
C VAL A 60 -4.38 -2.35 -0.76
N VAL A 61 -5.62 -2.84 -0.75
CA VAL A 61 -6.76 -2.24 -1.43
C VAL A 61 -7.61 -1.45 -0.45
N MET A 62 -7.67 -0.14 -0.64
CA MET A 62 -8.54 0.70 0.18
C MET A 62 -9.99 0.61 -0.30
N THR A 63 -10.91 0.25 0.61
CA THR A 63 -12.34 0.34 0.32
C THR A 63 -12.84 1.77 0.39
N ALA A 64 -12.19 2.62 1.20
CA ALA A 64 -12.47 4.05 1.26
C ALA A 64 -12.20 4.67 -0.12
N PRO A 65 -13.18 5.34 -0.75
CA PRO A 65 -13.01 5.81 -2.11
C PRO A 65 -12.00 6.95 -2.21
N HIS A 66 -11.97 7.82 -1.19
CA HIS A 66 -11.11 9.00 -1.15
C HIS A 66 -9.98 8.82 -0.14
N VAL A 67 -8.73 8.81 -0.63
CA VAL A 67 -7.54 8.49 0.17
C VAL A 67 -6.47 9.55 -0.06
N GLY A 68 -5.73 9.93 0.98
CA GLY A 68 -4.68 10.98 0.90
C GLY A 68 -5.18 12.39 1.26
N ASN A 69 -6.41 12.54 1.73
CA ASN A 69 -7.03 13.82 2.08
C ASN A 69 -6.32 14.55 3.22
N THR A 70 -5.70 13.81 4.15
CA THR A 70 -4.94 14.39 5.27
C THR A 70 -3.45 14.53 5.01
N GLY A 71 -2.99 14.18 3.80
CA GLY A 71 -1.55 14.12 3.48
C GLY A 71 -0.81 13.10 4.31
N VAL A 72 0.48 13.34 4.51
CA VAL A 72 1.39 12.54 5.34
C VAL A 72 2.15 13.48 6.29
N ASN A 73 2.44 13.00 7.49
CA ASN A 73 3.27 13.70 8.49
C ASN A 73 4.26 12.74 9.17
N ASP A 74 5.11 13.26 10.05
CA ASP A 74 6.20 12.47 10.67
C ASP A 74 5.82 11.88 12.04
N GLU A 75 4.62 12.18 12.54
CA GLU A 75 4.14 11.80 13.87
C GLU A 75 3.25 10.55 13.84
N ASP A 76 2.54 10.32 12.73
CA ASP A 76 1.63 9.19 12.51
C ASP A 76 2.26 7.90 11.90
N PRO A 77 3.57 7.75 11.61
CA PRO A 77 4.13 6.44 11.23
C PRO A 77 4.12 5.44 12.41
N GLU A 78 3.58 4.23 12.19
CA GLU A 78 3.67 3.10 13.14
C GLU A 78 5.04 2.42 13.12
N SER A 79 5.86 2.70 12.10
CA SER A 79 7.23 2.21 12.00
C SER A 79 8.10 3.11 11.11
N GLY A 80 9.38 2.74 10.97
CA GLY A 80 10.38 3.54 10.25
C GLY A 80 10.24 3.59 8.72
N ARG A 81 9.30 2.86 8.10
CA ARG A 81 9.06 2.87 6.65
C ARG A 81 7.66 2.37 6.28
N ILE A 82 7.29 2.55 5.01
CA ILE A 82 6.14 1.90 4.40
C ILE A 82 6.48 0.44 4.11
N TRP A 83 5.59 -0.47 4.54
CA TRP A 83 5.79 -1.92 4.41
C TRP A 83 4.98 -2.56 3.30
N VAL A 84 3.91 -1.90 2.85
CA VAL A 84 3.10 -2.43 1.74
C VAL A 84 3.97 -2.57 0.49
N SER A 85 3.80 -3.67 -0.24
CA SER A 85 4.47 -3.85 -1.54
C SER A 85 3.79 -3.06 -2.65
N GLY A 86 2.50 -2.76 -2.50
CA GLY A 86 1.80 -1.86 -3.39
C GLY A 86 0.49 -1.35 -2.80
N TYR A 87 -0.08 -0.35 -3.47
CA TYR A 87 -1.24 0.36 -2.94
C TYR A 87 -2.30 0.64 -4.01
N VAL A 88 -3.56 0.37 -3.68
CA VAL A 88 -4.69 0.45 -4.62
C VAL A 88 -5.76 1.38 -4.06
N VAL A 89 -6.07 2.44 -4.80
CA VAL A 89 -7.04 3.46 -4.41
C VAL A 89 -8.06 3.74 -5.52
N ARG A 90 -9.26 4.17 -5.14
CA ARG A 90 -10.29 4.56 -6.12
C ARG A 90 -10.06 5.97 -6.64
N ASP A 91 -9.99 6.95 -5.73
CA ASP A 91 -9.87 8.38 -6.04
C ASP A 91 -8.88 9.04 -5.05
N PRO A 92 -7.60 9.17 -5.43
CA PRO A 92 -6.62 9.83 -4.58
C PRO A 92 -6.91 11.33 -4.47
N ALA A 93 -6.69 11.88 -3.28
CA ALA A 93 -6.84 13.30 -3.04
C ALA A 93 -5.90 14.12 -3.94
N ARG A 94 -6.46 15.08 -4.67
CA ARG A 94 -5.67 15.97 -5.55
C ARG A 94 -4.72 16.87 -4.77
N LYS A 95 -5.14 17.27 -3.58
CA LYS A 95 -4.36 18.08 -2.65
C LYS A 95 -4.75 17.68 -1.23
N PRO A 96 -3.78 17.44 -0.34
CA PRO A 96 -4.08 17.22 1.07
C PRO A 96 -4.53 18.53 1.73
N SER A 97 -5.45 18.42 2.69
CA SER A 97 -5.99 19.55 3.44
C SER A 97 -6.14 19.18 4.91
N ASN A 98 -5.03 19.18 5.62
CA ASN A 98 -4.95 18.99 7.07
C ASN A 98 -3.81 19.86 7.62
N TRP A 99 -4.00 20.45 8.79
CA TRP A 99 -3.00 21.31 9.44
C TRP A 99 -1.71 20.57 9.80
N ARG A 100 -1.79 19.24 10.00
CA ARG A 100 -0.64 18.35 10.24
C ARG A 100 0.05 17.90 8.95
N SER A 101 -0.57 18.11 7.78
CA SER A 101 -0.03 17.63 6.49
C SER A 101 1.29 18.32 6.17
N GLN A 102 2.36 17.54 6.05
CA GLN A 102 3.67 18.05 5.60
C GLN A 102 3.89 17.81 4.10
N ARG A 103 3.34 16.72 3.57
CA ARG A 103 3.50 16.30 2.18
C ARG A 103 2.29 15.52 1.67
N SER A 104 2.17 15.37 0.35
CA SER A 104 1.10 14.55 -0.23
C SER A 104 1.43 13.06 -0.17
N LEU A 105 0.39 12.23 -0.15
CA LEU A 105 0.57 10.77 -0.04
C LEU A 105 1.31 10.19 -1.26
N ASP A 106 1.09 10.70 -2.46
CA ASP A 106 1.79 10.19 -3.64
C ASP A 106 3.27 10.59 -3.68
N GLU A 107 3.63 11.76 -3.16
CA GLU A 107 5.04 12.14 -2.98
C GLU A 107 5.75 11.17 -2.04
N GLU A 108 5.09 10.76 -0.95
CA GLU A 108 5.64 9.78 -0.01
C GLU A 108 5.81 8.39 -0.64
N LEU A 109 4.80 7.93 -1.38
CA LEU A 109 4.87 6.65 -2.10
C LEU A 109 5.99 6.65 -3.15
N VAL A 110 6.17 7.75 -3.88
CA VAL A 110 7.30 7.91 -4.82
C VAL A 110 8.63 7.90 -4.08
N ALA A 111 8.75 8.65 -2.97
CA ALA A 111 9.99 8.76 -2.21
C ALA A 111 10.45 7.40 -1.65
N GLN A 112 9.53 6.52 -1.26
CA GLN A 112 9.83 5.19 -0.75
C GLN A 112 9.79 4.07 -1.82
N GLY A 113 9.57 4.42 -3.10
CA GLY A 113 9.57 3.45 -4.19
C GLY A 113 8.35 2.51 -4.22
N VAL A 114 7.24 2.90 -3.58
CA VAL A 114 6.02 2.08 -3.50
C VAL A 114 5.19 2.27 -4.76
N VAL A 115 4.98 1.17 -5.49
CA VAL A 115 4.19 1.15 -6.73
C VAL A 115 2.70 1.02 -6.37
N GLY A 116 1.87 1.88 -6.95
CA GLY A 116 0.44 1.84 -6.72
C GLY A 116 -0.39 2.21 -7.95
N ILE A 117 -1.70 2.04 -7.81
CA ILE A 117 -2.68 2.27 -8.86
C ILE A 117 -3.91 2.98 -8.31
N SER A 118 -4.39 3.94 -9.09
CA SER A 118 -5.59 4.73 -8.82
C SER A 118 -6.64 4.57 -9.91
N GLY A 119 -7.89 4.95 -9.62
CA GLY A 119 -8.97 4.91 -10.62
C GLY A 119 -9.61 3.53 -10.80
N VAL A 120 -9.23 2.54 -9.99
CA VAL A 120 -9.75 1.17 -10.03
C VAL A 120 -11.08 1.08 -9.29
N ASP A 121 -12.00 0.23 -9.76
CA ASP A 121 -13.19 -0.15 -8.99
C ASP A 121 -12.79 -1.03 -7.80
N THR A 122 -12.39 -0.38 -6.70
CA THR A 122 -11.98 -1.06 -5.46
C THR A 122 -13.13 -1.83 -4.83
N ARG A 123 -14.39 -1.51 -5.12
CA ARG A 123 -15.56 -2.28 -4.64
C ARG A 123 -15.68 -3.60 -5.37
N ALA A 124 -15.53 -3.62 -6.69
CA ALA A 124 -15.50 -4.86 -7.47
C ALA A 124 -14.33 -5.75 -7.05
N LEU A 125 -13.14 -5.16 -6.85
CA LEU A 125 -11.97 -5.88 -6.35
C LEU A 125 -12.18 -6.46 -4.94
N THR A 126 -12.70 -5.65 -4.01
CA THR A 126 -12.98 -6.10 -2.63
C THR A 126 -13.99 -7.25 -2.60
N ARG A 127 -15.07 -7.17 -3.39
CA ARG A 127 -16.05 -8.25 -3.48
C ARG A 127 -15.43 -9.54 -3.99
N HIS A 128 -14.56 -9.42 -4.98
CA HIS A 128 -13.85 -10.57 -5.54
C HIS A 128 -12.94 -11.25 -4.51
N LEU A 129 -12.12 -10.47 -3.80
CA LEU A 129 -11.25 -10.99 -2.73
C LEU A 129 -12.06 -11.60 -1.58
N ARG A 130 -13.22 -11.02 -1.25
CA ARG A 130 -14.12 -11.58 -0.24
C ARG A 130 -14.71 -12.93 -0.65
N GLU A 131 -15.01 -13.12 -1.93
CA GLU A 131 -15.63 -14.35 -2.44
C GLU A 131 -14.61 -15.45 -2.74
N ARG A 132 -13.38 -15.09 -3.13
CA ARG A 132 -12.33 -16.02 -3.59
C ARG A 132 -11.17 -16.21 -2.61
N GLY A 133 -11.05 -15.34 -1.60
CA GLY A 133 -9.91 -15.29 -0.70
C GLY A 133 -8.80 -14.34 -1.16
N ALA A 134 -7.82 -14.15 -0.30
CA ALA A 134 -6.58 -13.46 -0.63
C ALA A 134 -5.82 -14.26 -1.69
N MET A 135 -5.14 -13.55 -2.59
CA MET A 135 -4.55 -14.14 -3.79
C MET A 135 -3.39 -13.31 -4.29
N ARG A 136 -2.48 -13.90 -5.07
CA ARG A 136 -1.37 -13.14 -5.65
C ARG A 136 -1.86 -12.06 -6.60
N VAL A 137 -1.17 -10.94 -6.59
CA VAL A 137 -1.45 -9.78 -7.42
C VAL A 137 -0.16 -9.11 -7.88
N GLY A 138 -0.21 -8.52 -9.06
CA GLY A 138 0.81 -7.62 -9.56
C GLY A 138 0.22 -6.29 -10.00
N ILE A 139 0.93 -5.19 -9.72
CA ILE A 139 0.64 -3.86 -10.27
C ILE A 139 1.73 -3.52 -11.26
N PHE A 140 1.35 -3.08 -12.46
CA PHE A 140 2.27 -2.73 -13.54
C PHE A 140 1.93 -1.34 -14.07
N SER A 141 2.94 -0.51 -14.30
CA SER A 141 2.76 0.86 -14.78
C SER A 141 3.88 1.26 -15.74
N GLY A 142 3.58 2.22 -16.63
CA GLY A 142 4.54 2.69 -17.62
C GLY A 142 5.08 1.56 -18.50
N ASN A 143 6.40 1.45 -18.60
CA ASN A 143 7.08 0.45 -19.45
C ASN A 143 6.94 -1.00 -18.94
N ALA A 144 6.43 -1.21 -17.73
CA ALA A 144 6.17 -2.54 -17.20
C ALA A 144 4.86 -3.16 -17.71
N ILE A 145 4.02 -2.36 -18.40
CA ILE A 145 2.79 -2.86 -19.00
C ILE A 145 3.13 -3.73 -20.22
N ALA A 146 2.61 -4.95 -20.21
CA ALA A 146 2.73 -5.92 -21.30
C ALA A 146 1.34 -6.49 -21.64
N ASP A 147 1.30 -7.52 -22.49
CA ASP A 147 0.07 -8.28 -22.74
C ASP A 147 -0.38 -9.03 -21.47
N GLU A 148 -1.70 -9.24 -21.36
CA GLU A 148 -2.31 -9.82 -20.14
C GLU A 148 -1.77 -11.22 -19.81
N GLY A 149 -1.38 -12.01 -20.82
CA GLY A 149 -0.78 -13.34 -20.62
C GLY A 149 0.58 -13.26 -19.94
N THR A 150 1.46 -12.37 -20.41
CA THR A 150 2.76 -12.10 -19.79
C THR A 150 2.61 -11.58 -18.36
N LEU A 151 1.69 -10.64 -18.12
CA LEU A 151 1.45 -10.10 -16.78
C LEU A 151 0.96 -11.18 -15.81
N LEU A 152 -0.01 -11.99 -16.24
CA LEU A 152 -0.54 -13.09 -15.44
C LEU A 152 0.54 -14.14 -15.12
N ALA A 153 1.41 -14.45 -16.09
CA ALA A 153 2.52 -15.38 -15.88
C ALA A 153 3.49 -14.85 -14.81
N LYS A 154 3.83 -13.55 -14.84
CA LYS A 154 4.65 -12.92 -13.80
C LYS A 154 3.98 -12.99 -12.42
N VAL A 155 2.68 -12.69 -12.33
CA VAL A 155 1.93 -12.76 -11.06
C VAL A 155 1.96 -14.17 -10.47
N ARG A 156 1.79 -15.20 -11.31
CA ARG A 156 1.82 -16.61 -10.86
C ARG A 156 3.21 -17.11 -10.48
N GLN A 157 4.28 -16.43 -10.90
CA GLN A 157 5.65 -16.74 -10.49
C GLN A 157 6.01 -16.09 -9.14
N ALA A 158 5.22 -15.12 -8.66
CA ALA A 158 5.45 -14.52 -7.37
C ALA A 158 5.33 -15.58 -6.25
N PRO A 159 6.18 -15.51 -5.22
CA PRO A 159 6.12 -16.43 -4.10
C PRO A 159 4.80 -16.26 -3.35
N GLU A 160 4.23 -17.37 -2.90
CA GLU A 160 3.05 -17.35 -2.04
C GLU A 160 3.43 -16.90 -0.63
N MET A 161 2.54 -16.15 0.02
CA MET A 161 2.75 -15.75 1.42
C MET A 161 2.50 -16.89 2.40
N THR A 162 1.67 -17.87 2.03
CA THR A 162 1.39 -19.03 2.87
C THR A 162 2.67 -19.83 3.12
N GLY A 163 3.06 -19.94 4.40
CA GLY A 163 4.27 -20.65 4.82
C GLY A 163 5.56 -19.82 4.79
N ALA A 164 5.50 -18.53 4.46
CA ALA A 164 6.65 -17.63 4.52
C ALA A 164 6.92 -17.14 5.96
N ASP A 165 8.19 -17.14 6.39
CA ASP A 165 8.60 -16.48 7.64
C ASP A 165 8.86 -14.98 7.39
N LEU A 166 7.79 -14.19 7.45
CA LEU A 166 7.87 -12.74 7.31
C LEU A 166 8.29 -12.05 8.61
N SER A 167 8.17 -12.73 9.75
CA SER A 167 8.47 -12.16 11.06
C SER A 167 9.96 -11.81 11.19
N ALA A 168 10.83 -12.68 10.69
CA ALA A 168 12.27 -12.44 10.65
C ALA A 168 12.67 -11.28 9.71
N GLU A 169 11.87 -11.01 8.66
CA GLU A 169 12.14 -9.94 7.69
C GLU A 169 11.78 -8.54 8.22
N VAL A 170 10.87 -8.46 9.19
CA VAL A 170 10.41 -7.21 9.80
C VAL A 170 11.01 -6.95 11.19
N ALA A 171 11.62 -7.96 11.81
CA ALA A 171 12.19 -7.86 13.14
C ALA A 171 13.35 -6.86 13.24
N THR A 172 13.52 -6.26 14.41
CA THR A 172 14.72 -5.47 14.71
C THR A 172 15.97 -6.34 14.66
N LYS A 173 17.07 -5.79 14.13
CA LYS A 173 18.37 -6.47 14.07
C LYS A 173 19.07 -6.52 15.42
N GLU A 174 18.79 -5.55 16.27
CA GLU A 174 19.43 -5.38 17.57
C GLU A 174 18.36 -5.18 18.65
N ALA A 175 18.59 -5.77 19.82
CA ALA A 175 17.72 -5.57 20.96
C ALA A 175 17.81 -4.11 21.45
N TYR A 176 16.66 -3.52 21.75
CA TYR A 176 16.57 -2.15 22.25
C TYR A 176 15.54 -2.08 23.38
N VAL A 177 15.64 -1.03 24.21
CA VAL A 177 14.72 -0.78 25.32
C VAL A 177 13.83 0.39 24.96
N VAL A 178 12.51 0.18 25.03
CA VAL A 178 11.53 1.27 25.01
C VAL A 178 11.32 1.72 26.45
N PRO A 179 11.74 2.93 26.84
CA PRO A 179 11.55 3.40 28.21
C PRO A 179 10.06 3.62 28.47
N ALA A 180 9.60 3.20 29.65
CA ALA A 180 8.24 3.50 30.10
C ALA A 180 8.07 5.01 30.29
N ILE A 181 6.97 5.57 29.78
CA ILE A 181 6.63 6.98 29.95
C ILE A 181 5.78 7.12 31.23
N GLY A 182 6.23 7.96 32.16
CA GLY A 182 5.52 8.28 33.40
C GLY A 182 6.17 7.69 34.66
N THR A 183 5.57 7.99 35.82
CA THR A 183 6.11 7.55 37.12
C THR A 183 5.83 6.06 37.34
N LYS A 184 6.87 5.26 37.58
CA LYS A 184 6.74 3.86 37.97
C LYS A 184 5.88 3.74 39.25
N ARG A 185 4.72 3.09 39.16
CA ARG A 185 3.80 2.92 40.31
C ARG A 185 3.99 1.58 41.02
N PHE A 186 4.19 0.51 40.27
CA PHE A 186 4.30 -0.85 40.80
C PHE A 186 5.33 -1.66 40.00
N THR A 187 5.80 -2.78 40.57
CA THR A 187 6.59 -3.79 39.86
C THR A 187 5.81 -5.10 39.95
N VAL A 188 5.45 -5.70 38.81
CA VAL A 188 4.85 -7.03 38.78
C VAL A 188 5.99 -8.04 38.72
N ALA A 189 6.12 -8.90 39.73
CA ALA A 189 6.99 -10.06 39.68
C ALA A 189 6.18 -11.23 39.09
N ALA A 190 6.69 -11.82 38.02
CA ALA A 190 6.19 -13.08 37.45
C ALA A 190 6.97 -14.26 38.02
#